data_AF-A0A651H533-F1
#
_entry.id   AF-A0A651H533-F1
#
_cell.length_a   1.000
_cell.length_b   1.000
_cell.length_c   1.000
_cell.angle_alpha   90.00
_cell.angle_beta   90.00
_cell.angle_gamma   90.00
#
_symmetry.space_group_name_H-M   'P 1'
#
loop_
_entity.id
_entity.type
_entity.pdbx_description
1 polymer ?
#
loop_
_entity_poly.entity_id
_entity_poly.type
_entity_poly.pdbx_seq_one_letter_code
_entity_poly.pdbx_strand_id
1 'polypeptide(L)'
;RNRGEGDTGAGGIIAFSEAKLLAFPVRSARGSYALATCPLAMNRYRRDARADLPAPPEVENNTCLPGSSLVIDDKAVVLEEYRFEKKDAFPEAWAAHLSGLLDDAVLKGALHRFVVLSDSDFAHFAINATQVSQHVRIHDETGTADPGGLFNEETVPSEALFYATMLEIPRRSGEEVDALLTDGRAVLSEEQLIQFGGNGTTGLGYCTARLHSSTNS
;
A
#
# COMPACT_ATOMS: atom_id res chain seq x y z
N ARG A 1 47.46 24.04 16.35
CA ARG A 1 46.24 23.21 16.50
C ARG A 1 45.24 23.72 15.46
N ASN A 2 45.20 23.10 14.28
CA ASN A 2 44.20 23.43 13.25
C ASN A 2 42.84 22.98 13.76
N ARG A 3 41.91 23.93 13.93
CA ARG A 3 40.48 23.61 13.98
C ARG A 3 40.07 23.35 12.54
N GLY A 4 39.69 22.11 12.22
CA GLY A 4 39.00 21.83 10.97
C GLY A 4 37.69 22.63 10.95
N GLU A 5 37.39 23.25 9.81
CA GLU A 5 36.06 23.74 9.50
C GLU A 5 35.10 22.55 9.60
N GLY A 6 34.24 22.58 10.62
CA GLY A 6 33.13 21.66 10.72
C GLY A 6 32.08 22.09 9.71
N ASP A 7 31.85 21.25 8.71
CA ASP A 7 30.69 21.35 7.83
C ASP A 7 29.44 21.49 8.71
N THR A 8 28.75 22.63 8.62
CA THR A 8 27.53 22.89 9.40
C THR A 8 26.41 22.03 8.83
N GLY A 9 26.33 20.79 9.29
CA GLY A 9 25.27 19.86 8.88
C GLY A 9 23.89 20.43 9.17
N ALA A 10 23.06 20.57 8.14
CA ALA A 10 21.67 20.96 8.28
C ALA A 10 20.78 19.71 8.34
N GLY A 11 19.82 19.68 9.27
CA GLY A 11 18.85 18.59 9.39
C GLY A 11 17.89 18.53 8.19
N GLY A 12 17.36 17.33 7.90
CA GLY A 12 16.34 17.13 6.86
C GLY A 12 15.08 17.97 7.12
N ILE A 13 14.48 18.47 6.04
CA ILE A 13 13.30 19.36 6.07
C ILE A 13 11.98 18.62 5.75
N ILE A 14 12.07 17.34 5.43
CA ILE A 14 10.93 16.48 5.12
C ILE A 14 10.99 15.26 6.05
N ALA A 15 9.86 14.94 6.65
CA ALA A 15 9.64 13.68 7.36
C ALA A 15 8.54 12.88 6.68
N PHE A 16 8.80 11.58 6.49
CA PHE A 16 7.78 10.62 6.06
C PHE A 16 7.29 9.84 7.28
N SER A 17 5.98 9.62 7.36
CA SER A 17 5.45 8.63 8.30
C SER A 17 5.73 7.21 7.81
N GLU A 18 5.44 6.25 8.68
CA GLU A 18 5.28 4.86 8.26
C GLU A 18 4.24 4.76 7.13
N ALA A 19 4.54 3.90 6.16
CA ALA A 19 3.60 3.52 5.11
C ALA A 19 2.58 2.54 5.69
N LYS A 20 1.30 2.92 5.67
CA LYS A 20 0.19 2.14 6.21
C LYS A 20 -0.53 1.44 5.07
N LEU A 21 -0.80 0.16 5.26
CA LEU A 21 -1.59 -0.64 4.33
C LEU A 21 -3.02 -0.09 4.24
N LEU A 22 -3.48 0.19 3.02
CA LEU A 22 -4.81 0.71 2.71
C LEU A 22 -5.68 -0.36 2.06
N ALA A 23 -5.13 -1.08 1.09
CA ALA A 23 -5.80 -2.22 0.47
C ALA A 23 -4.79 -3.34 0.19
N PHE A 24 -5.22 -4.58 0.40
CA PHE A 24 -4.41 -5.77 0.24
C PHE A 24 -5.02 -6.69 -0.83
N PRO A 25 -4.25 -7.15 -1.82
CA PRO A 25 -4.71 -8.05 -2.85
C PRO A 25 -4.89 -9.45 -2.27
N VAL A 26 -6.07 -10.03 -2.47
CA VAL A 26 -6.40 -11.39 -2.03
C VAL A 26 -6.96 -12.15 -3.23
N ARG A 27 -6.55 -13.41 -3.44
CA ARG A 27 -7.10 -14.21 -4.54
C ARG A 27 -8.61 -14.33 -4.37
N SER A 28 -9.37 -14.14 -5.44
CA SER A 28 -10.82 -14.31 -5.40
C SER A 28 -11.28 -15.33 -6.43
N ALA A 29 -12.27 -16.14 -6.05
CA ALA A 29 -12.85 -17.14 -6.96
C ALA A 29 -13.55 -16.50 -8.18
N ARG A 30 -13.96 -15.23 -8.09
CA ARG A 30 -14.54 -14.44 -9.20
C ARG A 30 -13.83 -13.09 -9.28
N GLY A 31 -13.54 -12.61 -10.49
CA GLY A 31 -12.88 -11.31 -10.68
C GLY A 31 -11.35 -11.34 -10.51
N SER A 32 -10.76 -12.54 -10.48
CA SER A 32 -9.33 -12.85 -10.33
C SER A 32 -8.75 -12.57 -8.94
N TYR A 33 -8.88 -11.34 -8.46
CA TYR A 33 -8.45 -10.92 -7.13
C TYR A 33 -9.38 -9.84 -6.59
N ALA A 34 -9.40 -9.69 -5.27
CA ALA A 34 -10.05 -8.59 -4.59
C ALA A 34 -9.00 -7.68 -3.94
N LEU A 35 -9.22 -6.37 -3.98
CA LEU A 35 -8.51 -5.42 -3.14
C LEU A 35 -9.28 -5.28 -1.82
N ALA A 36 -8.88 -6.08 -0.84
CA ALA A 36 -9.50 -6.07 0.48
C ALA A 36 -9.07 -4.85 1.29
N THR A 37 -9.99 -4.28 2.04
CA THR A 37 -9.74 -3.23 3.04
C THR A 37 -10.66 -3.43 4.25
N CYS A 38 -10.55 -2.58 5.26
CA CYS A 38 -11.37 -2.65 6.46
C CYS A 38 -11.70 -1.26 7.02
N PRO A 39 -12.70 -1.16 7.92
CA PRO A 39 -13.08 0.10 8.56
C PRO A 39 -11.89 0.83 9.18
N LEU A 40 -10.96 0.14 9.86
CA LEU A 40 -9.80 0.76 10.48
C LEU A 40 -8.85 1.37 9.45
N ALA A 41 -8.52 0.66 8.37
CA ALA A 41 -7.62 1.15 7.32
C ALA A 41 -8.22 2.39 6.62
N MET A 42 -9.50 2.32 6.26
CA MET A 42 -10.25 3.41 5.65
C MET A 42 -10.35 4.63 6.58
N ASN A 43 -10.66 4.43 7.87
CA ASN A 43 -10.72 5.52 8.86
C ASN A 43 -9.35 6.19 9.06
N ARG A 44 -8.26 5.42 9.13
CA ARG A 44 -6.90 5.96 9.23
C ARG A 44 -6.55 6.80 8.01
N TYR A 45 -6.85 6.30 6.81
CA TYR A 45 -6.64 7.05 5.58
C TYR A 45 -7.44 8.35 5.55
N ARG A 46 -8.75 8.30 5.87
CA ARG A 46 -9.62 9.48 5.93
C ARG A 46 -9.06 10.56 6.87
N ARG A 47 -8.60 10.16 8.05
CA ARG A 47 -8.01 11.06 9.04
C ARG A 47 -6.69 11.67 8.55
N ASP A 48 -5.80 10.83 8.04
CA ASP A 48 -4.42 11.21 7.73
C ASP A 48 -4.35 12.01 6.41
N ALA A 49 -5.12 11.61 5.39
CA ALA A 49 -5.22 12.29 4.09
C ALA A 49 -6.23 13.44 4.08
N ARG A 50 -7.01 13.62 5.16
CA ARG A 50 -8.14 14.55 5.25
C ARG A 50 -9.12 14.40 4.08
N ALA A 51 -9.32 13.16 3.63
CA ALA A 51 -10.18 12.87 2.49
C ALA A 51 -11.64 13.14 2.84
N ASP A 52 -12.34 13.91 1.99
CA ASP A 52 -13.78 14.15 2.10
C ASP A 52 -14.55 12.93 1.60
N LEU A 53 -14.57 11.88 2.42
CA LEU A 53 -15.23 10.61 2.14
C LEU A 53 -16.19 10.27 3.29
N PRO A 54 -17.28 9.55 3.00
CA PRO A 54 -18.17 9.07 4.04
C PRO A 54 -17.43 8.13 5.00
N ALA A 55 -17.91 8.06 6.24
CA ALA A 55 -17.41 7.08 7.18
C ALA A 55 -17.54 5.66 6.59
N PRO A 56 -16.49 4.82 6.71
CA PRO A 56 -16.58 3.45 6.24
C PRO A 56 -17.67 2.71 7.03
N PRO A 57 -18.45 1.84 6.37
CA PRO A 57 -19.44 1.01 7.04
C PRO A 57 -18.76 0.01 7.97
N GLU A 58 -19.37 -0.28 9.12
CA GLU A 58 -18.95 -1.37 9.98
C GLU A 58 -19.26 -2.72 9.33
N VAL A 59 -18.38 -3.70 9.53
CA VAL A 59 -18.49 -5.03 8.92
C VAL A 59 -18.21 -6.10 9.96
N GLU A 60 -19.13 -7.06 10.08
CA GLU A 60 -18.99 -8.21 10.98
C GLU A 60 -18.07 -9.27 10.37
N ASN A 61 -17.43 -10.09 11.22
CA ASN A 61 -16.59 -11.19 10.76
C ASN A 61 -17.38 -12.16 9.86
N ASN A 62 -16.71 -12.71 8.84
CA ASN A 62 -17.29 -13.60 7.81
C ASN A 62 -18.37 -12.93 6.94
N THR A 63 -18.49 -11.61 6.98
CA THR A 63 -19.35 -10.83 6.08
C THR A 63 -18.52 -9.84 5.29
N CYS A 64 -19.08 -9.31 4.20
CA CYS A 64 -18.38 -8.34 3.37
C CYS A 64 -19.31 -7.39 2.63
N LEU A 65 -18.72 -6.27 2.19
CA LEU A 65 -19.32 -5.32 1.26
C LEU A 65 -18.44 -5.28 -0.01
N PRO A 66 -18.74 -6.10 -1.02
CA PRO A 66 -17.90 -6.27 -2.18
C PRO A 66 -18.32 -5.42 -3.39
N GLY A 67 -17.35 -5.15 -4.26
CA GLY A 67 -17.60 -4.68 -5.61
C GLY A 67 -18.26 -5.77 -6.46
N SER A 68 -19.00 -5.34 -7.49
CA SER A 68 -19.85 -6.22 -8.30
C SER A 68 -19.11 -7.35 -9.02
N SER A 69 -17.82 -7.18 -9.34
CA SER A 69 -17.02 -8.20 -10.04
C SER A 69 -16.67 -9.42 -9.18
N LEU A 70 -16.78 -9.30 -7.86
CA LEU A 70 -16.40 -10.34 -6.90
C LEU A 70 -17.57 -11.27 -6.50
N VAL A 71 -18.81 -10.83 -6.73
CA VAL A 71 -20.00 -11.45 -6.16
C VAL A 71 -20.36 -12.75 -6.87
N ILE A 72 -20.62 -13.82 -6.14
CA ILE A 72 -21.09 -15.11 -6.65
C ILE A 72 -22.56 -15.28 -6.24
N ASP A 73 -23.41 -15.62 -7.22
CA ASP A 73 -24.85 -15.84 -7.07
C ASP A 73 -25.61 -14.76 -6.30
N ASP A 74 -25.14 -13.51 -6.40
CA ASP A 74 -25.62 -12.33 -5.66
C ASP A 74 -25.61 -12.44 -4.12
N LYS A 75 -24.89 -13.43 -3.56
CA LYS A 75 -24.99 -13.79 -2.14
C LYS A 75 -23.67 -13.81 -1.39
N ALA A 76 -22.56 -14.03 -2.07
CA ALA A 76 -21.30 -14.28 -1.39
C ALA A 76 -20.09 -13.83 -2.20
N VAL A 77 -18.96 -13.76 -1.51
CA VAL A 77 -17.63 -13.65 -2.10
C VAL A 77 -16.78 -14.77 -1.52
N VAL A 78 -15.91 -15.35 -2.34
CA VAL A 78 -14.91 -16.32 -1.89
C VAL A 78 -13.54 -15.71 -2.11
N LEU A 79 -12.81 -15.51 -1.01
CA LEU A 79 -11.45 -14.97 -0.97
C LEU A 79 -10.54 -16.06 -0.41
N GLU A 80 -9.51 -16.44 -1.16
CA GLU A 80 -8.74 -17.66 -0.90
C GLU A 80 -9.70 -18.88 -0.72
N GLU A 81 -9.63 -19.57 0.42
CA GLU A 81 -10.54 -20.64 0.83
C GLU A 81 -11.76 -20.16 1.65
N TYR A 82 -11.84 -18.88 1.99
CA TYR A 82 -12.86 -18.34 2.90
C TYR A 82 -14.07 -17.78 2.15
N ARG A 83 -15.27 -18.15 2.62
CA ARG A 83 -16.54 -17.65 2.07
C ARG A 83 -17.11 -16.55 2.98
N PHE A 84 -17.34 -15.38 2.40
CA PHE A 84 -17.96 -14.23 3.05
C PHE A 84 -19.40 -14.04 2.55
N GLU A 85 -20.33 -13.79 3.47
CA GLU A 85 -21.69 -13.38 3.11
C GLU A 85 -21.70 -11.93 2.63
N LYS A 86 -22.31 -11.66 1.46
CA LYS A 86 -22.53 -10.30 0.98
C LYS A 86 -23.65 -9.66 1.80
N LYS A 87 -23.37 -8.52 2.46
CA LYS A 87 -24.38 -7.75 3.21
C LYS A 87 -24.87 -6.51 2.47
N ASP A 88 -23.96 -5.84 1.76
CA ASP A 88 -24.26 -4.69 0.91
C ASP A 88 -23.22 -4.59 -0.22
N ALA A 89 -23.28 -3.58 -1.07
CA ALA A 89 -22.25 -3.28 -2.05
C ALA A 89 -21.07 -2.49 -1.45
N PHE A 90 -19.90 -2.58 -2.07
CA PHE A 90 -18.78 -1.70 -1.76
C PHE A 90 -19.18 -0.22 -1.99
N PRO A 91 -18.86 0.72 -1.09
CA PRO A 91 -19.28 2.12 -1.22
C PRO A 91 -18.69 2.79 -2.49
N GLU A 92 -19.56 3.31 -3.37
CA GLU A 92 -19.16 3.86 -4.67
C GLU A 92 -18.18 5.03 -4.57
N ALA A 93 -18.38 5.94 -3.61
CA ALA A 93 -17.47 7.07 -3.38
C ALA A 93 -16.05 6.61 -3.02
N TRP A 94 -15.94 5.53 -2.24
CA TRP A 94 -14.65 4.94 -1.91
C TRP A 94 -14.03 4.23 -3.13
N ALA A 95 -14.84 3.55 -3.94
CA ALA A 95 -14.32 2.84 -5.12
C ALA A 95 -13.73 3.84 -6.12
N ALA A 96 -14.46 4.91 -6.40
CA ALA A 96 -14.02 5.99 -7.29
C ALA A 96 -12.75 6.67 -6.75
N HIS A 97 -12.70 6.96 -5.45
CA HIS A 97 -11.54 7.59 -4.82
C HIS A 97 -10.30 6.68 -4.86
N LEU A 98 -10.41 5.44 -4.39
CA LEU A 98 -9.28 4.51 -4.30
C LEU A 98 -8.74 4.13 -5.69
N SER A 99 -9.62 3.87 -6.66
CA SER A 99 -9.21 3.55 -8.03
C SER A 99 -8.57 4.73 -8.77
N GLY A 100 -8.81 5.96 -8.30
CA GLY A 100 -8.30 7.19 -8.89
C GLY A 100 -7.05 7.77 -8.21
N LEU A 101 -6.50 7.11 -7.18
CA LEU A 101 -5.29 7.57 -6.49
C LEU A 101 -4.07 7.56 -7.42
N LEU A 102 -4.04 6.66 -8.39
CA LEU A 102 -2.98 6.59 -9.39
C LEU A 102 -3.59 6.57 -10.79
N ASP A 103 -2.86 7.09 -11.76
CA ASP A 103 -3.06 6.93 -13.20
C ASP A 103 -2.57 5.54 -13.68
N ASP A 104 -2.77 4.53 -12.84
CA ASP A 104 -2.42 3.15 -13.12
C ASP A 104 -3.63 2.39 -13.68
N ALA A 105 -3.42 1.68 -14.80
CA ALA A 105 -4.48 0.97 -15.49
C ALA A 105 -5.05 -0.21 -14.68
N VAL A 106 -4.22 -0.86 -13.84
CA VAL A 106 -4.61 -2.02 -13.03
C VAL A 106 -5.49 -1.57 -11.86
N LEU A 107 -5.09 -0.51 -11.16
CA LEU A 107 -5.82 0.12 -10.07
C LEU A 107 -7.15 0.71 -10.56
N LYS A 108 -7.14 1.44 -11.69
CA LYS A 108 -8.37 1.92 -12.33
C LYS A 108 -9.31 0.79 -12.72
N GLY A 109 -8.77 -0.29 -13.29
CA GLY A 109 -9.52 -1.51 -13.61
C GLY A 109 -10.06 -2.25 -12.39
N ALA A 110 -9.56 -1.95 -11.19
CA ALA A 110 -10.02 -2.54 -9.94
C ALA A 110 -11.24 -1.85 -9.31
N LEU A 111 -11.84 -0.84 -9.98
CA LEU A 111 -13.04 -0.11 -9.50
C LEU A 111 -14.13 -1.02 -8.90
N HIS A 112 -14.37 -2.18 -9.51
CA HIS A 112 -15.39 -3.16 -9.08
C HIS A 112 -14.83 -4.38 -8.34
N ARG A 113 -13.55 -4.35 -7.95
CA ARG A 113 -12.81 -5.43 -7.28
C ARG A 113 -12.41 -5.09 -5.85
N PHE A 114 -12.84 -3.95 -5.30
CA PHE A 114 -12.64 -3.68 -3.87
C PHE A 114 -13.62 -4.48 -3.01
N VAL A 115 -13.22 -4.78 -1.78
CA VAL A 115 -14.09 -5.42 -0.77
C VAL A 115 -13.78 -4.87 0.62
N VAL A 116 -14.82 -4.48 1.37
CA VAL A 116 -14.67 -4.17 2.80
C VAL A 116 -14.91 -5.45 3.58
N LEU A 117 -13.96 -5.82 4.43
CA LEU A 117 -14.03 -6.89 5.41
C LEU A 117 -14.03 -6.30 6.83
N SER A 118 -14.27 -7.13 7.84
CA SER A 118 -13.99 -6.73 9.22
C SER A 118 -12.49 -6.46 9.42
N ASP A 119 -12.14 -5.71 10.47
CA ASP A 119 -10.74 -5.47 10.83
C ASP A 119 -9.97 -6.77 11.10
N SER A 120 -10.64 -7.77 11.68
CA SER A 120 -10.01 -9.07 12.00
C SER A 120 -9.77 -9.91 10.75
N ASP A 121 -10.73 -9.96 9.84
CA ASP A 121 -10.62 -10.75 8.60
C ASP A 121 -9.60 -10.11 7.65
N PHE A 122 -9.56 -8.77 7.59
CA PHE A 122 -8.51 -8.06 6.85
C PHE A 122 -7.12 -8.30 7.44
N ALA A 123 -6.97 -8.22 8.77
CA ALA A 123 -5.70 -8.51 9.44
C ALA A 123 -5.25 -9.96 9.18
N HIS A 124 -6.17 -10.92 9.15
CA HIS A 124 -5.86 -12.31 8.81
C HIS A 124 -5.20 -12.40 7.43
N PHE A 125 -5.77 -11.78 6.39
CA PHE A 125 -5.16 -11.80 5.06
C PHE A 125 -3.83 -11.05 5.00
N ALA A 126 -3.73 -9.87 5.63
CA ALA A 126 -2.49 -9.09 5.63
C ALA A 126 -1.32 -9.85 6.28
N ILE A 127 -1.60 -10.77 7.21
CA ILE A 127 -0.59 -11.59 7.89
C ILE A 127 -0.29 -12.90 7.15
N ASN A 128 -1.30 -13.51 6.51
CA ASN A 128 -1.20 -14.90 6.04
C ASN A 128 -1.24 -15.07 4.52
N ALA A 129 -1.60 -14.03 3.76
CA ALA A 129 -1.72 -14.08 2.29
C ALA A 129 -0.57 -13.33 1.57
N THR A 130 0.55 -13.16 2.24
CA THR A 130 1.81 -12.71 1.63
C THR A 130 2.46 -13.85 0.84
N GLN A 131 3.28 -13.50 -0.15
CA GLN A 131 4.00 -14.50 -0.91
C GLN A 131 5.20 -14.99 -0.10
N VAL A 132 5.24 -16.29 0.21
CA VAL A 132 6.41 -16.93 0.82
C VAL A 132 7.16 -17.72 -0.26
N SER A 133 8.35 -17.27 -0.61
CA SER A 133 9.23 -17.93 -1.58
C SER A 133 10.40 -18.61 -0.87
N GLN A 134 10.69 -19.84 -1.25
CA GLN A 134 11.83 -20.58 -0.72
C GLN A 134 13.03 -20.43 -1.66
N HIS A 135 14.15 -19.98 -1.12
CA HIS A 135 15.39 -19.74 -1.85
C HIS A 135 16.47 -20.74 -1.43
N VAL A 136 17.30 -21.12 -2.39
CA VAL A 136 18.44 -22.01 -2.17
C VAL A 136 19.68 -21.43 -2.87
N ARG A 137 20.80 -21.40 -2.16
CA ARG A 137 22.12 -21.18 -2.75
C ARG A 137 22.64 -22.49 -3.32
N ILE A 138 22.95 -22.52 -4.61
CA ILE A 138 23.50 -23.69 -5.31
C ILE A 138 25.03 -23.55 -5.38
N HIS A 139 25.73 -24.63 -5.07
CA HIS A 139 27.18 -24.72 -5.20
C HIS A 139 27.55 -24.90 -6.68
N ASP A 140 28.35 -23.97 -7.22
CA ASP A 140 28.64 -23.91 -8.66
C ASP A 140 29.29 -25.19 -9.21
N GLU A 141 30.20 -25.80 -8.46
CA GLU A 141 30.93 -27.01 -8.94
C GLU A 141 30.10 -28.30 -8.86
N THR A 142 29.30 -28.49 -7.79
CA THR A 142 28.58 -29.75 -7.56
C THR A 142 27.15 -29.70 -8.09
N GLY A 143 26.59 -28.51 -8.33
CA GLY A 143 25.19 -28.31 -8.68
C GLY A 143 24.21 -28.64 -7.55
N THR A 144 24.70 -28.84 -6.32
CA THR A 144 23.87 -29.16 -5.15
C THR A 144 23.65 -27.95 -4.26
N ALA A 145 22.64 -27.99 -3.40
CA ALA A 145 22.43 -26.95 -2.40
C ALA A 145 23.63 -26.83 -1.44
N ASP A 146 24.04 -25.59 -1.15
CA ASP A 146 25.03 -25.31 -0.13
C ASP A 146 24.47 -25.56 1.28
N PRO A 147 25.24 -26.16 2.20
CA PRO A 147 24.86 -26.25 3.60
C PRO A 147 24.54 -24.85 4.18
N GLY A 148 23.35 -24.69 4.77
CA GLY A 148 22.88 -23.41 5.31
C GLY A 148 22.42 -22.38 4.25
N GLY A 149 22.42 -22.74 2.96
CA GLY A 149 21.98 -21.89 1.86
C GLY A 149 20.47 -21.86 1.63
N LEU A 150 19.68 -22.52 2.48
CA LEU A 150 18.23 -22.61 2.36
C LEU A 150 17.55 -21.61 3.31
N PHE A 151 16.70 -20.73 2.77
CA PHE A 151 15.95 -19.75 3.54
C PHE A 151 14.60 -19.42 2.89
N ASN A 152 13.70 -18.85 3.68
CA ASN A 152 12.40 -18.36 3.20
C ASN A 152 12.41 -16.84 3.18
N GLU A 153 11.75 -16.29 2.18
CA GLU A 153 11.51 -14.87 2.03
C GLU A 153 10.01 -14.61 1.94
N GLU A 154 9.53 -13.66 2.74
CA GLU A 154 8.15 -13.20 2.71
C GLU A 154 8.09 -11.83 2.01
N THR A 155 7.24 -11.73 1.00
CA THR A 155 7.10 -10.54 0.17
C THR A 155 5.64 -10.11 0.14
N VAL A 156 5.42 -8.80 0.31
CA VAL A 156 4.09 -8.20 0.12
C VAL A 156 3.70 -8.35 -1.36
N PRO A 157 2.50 -8.85 -1.68
CA PRO A 157 2.12 -9.08 -3.07
C PRO A 157 2.03 -7.78 -3.87
N SER A 158 2.24 -7.88 -5.19
CA SER A 158 1.94 -6.81 -6.15
C SER A 158 0.48 -6.38 -6.04
N GLU A 159 0.19 -5.12 -6.36
CA GLU A 159 -1.13 -4.46 -6.19
C GLU A 159 -1.51 -4.07 -4.75
N ALA A 160 -0.67 -4.37 -3.74
CA ALA A 160 -0.87 -3.84 -2.40
C ALA A 160 -0.75 -2.31 -2.38
N LEU A 161 -1.78 -1.65 -1.85
CA LEU A 161 -1.85 -0.20 -1.80
C LEU A 161 -1.47 0.28 -0.41
N PHE A 162 -0.43 1.12 -0.35
CA PHE A 162 0.02 1.78 0.86
C PHE A 162 -0.13 3.29 0.74
N TYR A 163 -0.20 3.98 1.88
CA TYR A 163 -0.09 5.43 1.94
C TYR A 163 0.81 5.87 3.09
N ALA A 164 1.51 6.99 2.94
CA ALA A 164 2.28 7.65 3.98
C ALA A 164 2.02 9.16 3.95
N THR A 165 2.11 9.82 5.09
CA THR A 165 2.05 11.28 5.15
C THR A 165 3.46 11.84 5.02
N MET A 166 3.61 12.89 4.21
CA MET A 166 4.83 13.67 4.10
C MET A 166 4.64 15.00 4.83
N LEU A 167 5.49 15.28 5.82
CA LEU A 167 5.44 16.47 6.65
C LEU A 167 6.67 17.34 6.38
N GLU A 168 6.43 18.64 6.30
CA GLU A 168 7.50 19.63 6.27
C GLU A 168 7.91 19.97 7.71
N ILE A 169 9.22 19.97 7.97
CA ILE A 169 9.79 20.38 9.26
C ILE A 169 10.28 21.82 9.12
N PRO A 170 9.63 22.80 9.79
CA PRO A 170 10.04 24.20 9.71
C PRO A 170 11.47 24.40 10.23
N ARG A 171 12.30 25.11 9.47
CA ARG A 171 13.62 25.56 9.96
C ARG A 171 13.50 26.88 10.72
N ARG A 172 14.40 27.07 11.70
CA ARG A 172 14.49 28.32 12.50
C ARG A 172 15.23 29.45 11.78
N SER A 173 16.03 29.17 10.75
CA SER A 173 16.76 30.16 9.97
C SER A 173 16.00 30.49 8.69
N GLY A 174 15.81 31.79 8.41
CA GLY A 174 15.10 32.32 7.24
C GLY A 174 15.84 32.15 5.91
N GLU A 175 16.42 30.97 5.67
CA GLU A 175 16.90 30.57 4.35
C GLU A 175 15.73 30.03 3.52
N GLU A 176 15.76 30.24 2.20
CA GLU A 176 14.73 29.81 1.26
C GLU A 176 14.65 28.28 1.17
N VAL A 177 13.93 27.67 2.13
CA VAL A 177 13.54 26.25 2.12
C VAL A 177 12.53 25.96 0.98
N ASP A 178 11.93 27.01 0.43
CA ASP A 178 10.79 26.96 -0.48
C ASP A 178 11.12 26.31 -1.84
N ALA A 179 12.33 26.53 -2.39
CA ALA A 179 12.70 26.01 -3.71
C ALA A 179 12.86 24.48 -3.73
N LEU A 180 13.61 23.90 -2.78
CA LEU A 180 13.81 22.44 -2.69
C LEU A 180 12.52 21.67 -2.36
N LEU A 181 11.63 22.28 -1.58
CA LEU A 181 10.31 21.70 -1.30
C LEU A 181 9.37 21.82 -2.48
N THR A 182 9.41 22.94 -3.21
CA THR A 182 8.64 23.13 -4.43
C THR A 182 9.08 22.13 -5.50
N ASP A 183 10.38 21.96 -5.69
CA ASP A 183 10.95 21.01 -6.64
C ASP A 183 10.68 19.55 -6.23
N GLY A 184 10.87 19.20 -4.95
CA GLY A 184 10.60 17.86 -4.44
C GLY A 184 9.10 17.49 -4.50
N ARG A 185 8.21 18.45 -4.19
CA ARG A 185 6.76 18.28 -4.38
C ARG A 185 6.41 18.16 -5.85
N ALA A 186 7.05 18.92 -6.74
CA ALA A 186 6.82 18.83 -8.17
C ALA A 186 7.23 17.45 -8.71
N VAL A 187 8.42 16.95 -8.36
CA VAL A 187 8.89 15.63 -8.81
C VAL A 187 7.97 14.49 -8.33
N LEU A 188 7.53 14.54 -7.07
CA LEU A 188 6.64 13.52 -6.53
C LEU A 188 5.16 13.75 -6.86
N SER A 189 4.78 14.91 -7.43
CA SER A 189 3.39 15.17 -7.83
C SER A 189 2.98 14.36 -9.06
N GLU A 190 3.96 13.97 -9.87
CA GLU A 190 3.83 12.99 -10.94
C GLU A 190 4.09 11.58 -10.42
N GLU A 191 3.59 10.58 -11.14
CA GLU A 191 3.82 9.19 -10.78
C GLU A 191 5.26 8.79 -11.03
N GLN A 192 5.91 8.25 -10.00
CA GLN A 192 7.30 7.82 -10.06
C GLN A 192 7.38 6.33 -9.75
N LEU A 193 8.23 5.62 -10.50
CA LEU A 193 8.62 4.25 -10.16
C LEU A 193 9.75 4.31 -9.13
N ILE A 194 9.45 3.93 -7.89
CA ILE A 194 10.38 3.95 -6.77
C ILE A 194 10.59 2.53 -6.27
N GLN A 195 11.84 2.15 -5.98
CA GLN A 195 12.15 0.87 -5.34
C GLN A 195 12.23 1.04 -3.83
N PHE A 196 11.48 0.20 -3.10
CA PHE A 196 11.44 0.13 -1.65
C PHE A 196 11.92 -1.24 -1.17
N GLY A 197 12.65 -1.28 -0.05
CA GLY A 197 13.10 -2.53 0.57
C GLY A 197 14.29 -3.19 -0.14
N GLY A 198 14.52 -4.47 0.16
CA GLY A 198 15.61 -5.26 -0.43
C GLY A 198 15.28 -5.83 -1.81
N ASN A 199 16.21 -6.62 -2.36
CA ASN A 199 15.97 -7.46 -3.54
C ASN A 199 15.57 -6.75 -4.84
N GLY A 200 15.93 -5.47 -4.99
CA GLY A 200 15.74 -4.75 -6.27
C GLY A 200 16.45 -5.41 -7.45
N THR A 201 17.60 -6.07 -7.24
CA THR A 201 18.35 -6.79 -8.28
C THR A 201 17.64 -8.05 -8.79
N THR A 202 16.66 -8.57 -8.05
CA THR A 202 15.81 -9.70 -8.46
C THR A 202 14.40 -9.26 -8.83
N GLY A 203 14.17 -7.95 -8.99
CA GLY A 203 12.90 -7.40 -9.47
C GLY A 203 11.87 -7.09 -8.38
N LEU A 204 12.24 -7.10 -7.10
CA LEU A 204 11.31 -6.85 -5.99
C LEU A 204 11.34 -5.40 -5.49
N GLY A 205 10.20 -4.97 -4.92
CA GLY A 205 10.08 -3.69 -4.23
C GLY A 205 9.78 -2.49 -5.13
N TYR A 206 9.53 -2.68 -6.42
CA TYR A 206 9.14 -1.59 -7.31
C TYR A 206 7.68 -1.19 -7.09
N CYS A 207 7.46 0.10 -6.80
CA CYS A 207 6.15 0.67 -6.54
C CYS A 207 5.96 1.96 -7.35
N THR A 208 4.78 2.13 -7.92
CA THR A 208 4.32 3.43 -8.42
C THR A 208 3.91 4.30 -7.23
N ALA A 209 4.52 5.47 -7.10
CA ALA A 209 4.27 6.39 -6.00
C ALA A 209 3.91 7.78 -6.53
N ARG A 210 2.96 8.43 -5.86
CA ARG A 210 2.55 9.80 -6.15
C ARG A 210 2.17 10.52 -4.87
N LEU A 211 2.70 11.73 -4.71
CA LEU A 211 2.32 12.65 -3.67
C LEU A 211 0.99 13.31 -4.01
N HIS A 212 0.02 13.15 -3.11
CA HIS A 212 -1.24 13.84 -3.17
C HIS A 212 -1.18 15.09 -2.30
N SER A 213 -1.51 16.25 -2.86
CA SER A 213 -1.69 17.46 -2.06
C SER A 213 -2.99 17.34 -1.27
N SER A 214 -2.90 17.38 0.06
CA SER A 214 -4.09 17.55 0.88
C SER A 214 -4.63 18.96 0.65
N THR A 215 -5.83 19.08 0.08
CA THR A 215 -6.50 20.37 -0.05
C THR A 215 -6.79 20.87 1.37
N ASN A 216 -6.13 21.95 1.80
CA ASN A 216 -6.58 22.67 2.99
C ASN A 216 -7.94 23.26 2.64
N SER A 217 -9.01 22.68 3.21
CA SER A 217 -10.30 23.36 3.34
C SER A 217 -10.20 24.42 4.42
#